data_AF-A0A1H4IR31-F1
#
_entry.id   AF-A0A1H4IR31-F1
#
_cell.length_a   1.000
_cell.length_b   1.000
_cell.length_c   1.000
_cell.angle_alpha   90.00
_cell.angle_beta   90.00
_cell.angle_gamma   90.00
#
_symmetry.space_group_name_H-M   'P 1'
#
loop_
_entity.id
_entity.type
_entity.pdbx_description
1 polymer ?
#
loop_
_entity_poly.entity_id
_entity_poly.type
_entity_poly.pdbx_seq_one_letter_code
_entity_poly.pdbx_strand_id
1 'polypeptide(L)'
;MGELAAASKVHVMVSYWWSRGDGLANHQLGQILTRAAGMGVVDITDPQSLDRALRIAVADPAVLAELDQWWQMVETRRAGNGTRNPGLGLETSIRYLTDRLDAAAVTPEAFGECRRQVAAVDQTIISAKNLPELAHPDAEMLDLLARYLEARSRVLALA
;
A
#
# COMPACT_ATOMS: atom_id res chain seq x y z
N MET A 1 25.43 8.34 20.62
CA MET A 1 24.99 7.01 20.11
C MET A 1 23.48 6.80 20.17
N GLY A 2 22.77 7.26 21.22
CA GLY A 2 21.30 7.08 21.33
C GLY A 2 20.47 7.78 20.24
N GLU A 3 20.84 9.00 19.85
CA GLU A 3 20.08 9.79 18.84
C GLU A 3 20.17 9.20 17.43
N LEU A 4 21.36 8.71 17.02
CA LEU A 4 21.53 8.03 15.73
C LEU A 4 20.74 6.72 15.65
N ALA A 5 20.64 5.98 16.77
CA ALA A 5 19.84 4.77 16.84
C ALA A 5 18.34 5.09 16.75
N ALA A 6 17.89 6.17 17.38
CA ALA A 6 16.50 6.64 17.29
C ALA A 6 16.15 7.09 15.87
N ALA A 7 16.99 7.92 15.22
CA ALA A 7 16.79 8.35 13.84
C ALA A 7 16.73 7.17 12.86
N SER A 8 17.61 6.18 13.03
CA SER A 8 17.61 4.96 12.20
C SER A 8 16.33 4.15 12.36
N LYS A 9 15.84 4.00 13.61
CA LYS A 9 14.56 3.32 13.88
C LYS A 9 13.40 4.05 13.21
N VAL A 10 13.28 5.36 13.39
CA VAL A 10 12.19 6.16 12.80
C VAL A 10 12.22 6.04 11.28
N HIS A 11 13.39 6.15 10.65
CA HIS A 11 13.54 5.98 9.20
C HIS A 11 12.97 4.64 8.70
N VAL A 12 13.33 3.54 9.38
CA VAL A 12 12.85 2.19 9.04
C VAL A 12 11.35 2.06 9.26
N MET A 13 10.84 2.50 10.41
CA MET A 13 9.42 2.36 10.76
C MET A 13 8.53 3.21 9.84
N VAL A 14 8.96 4.42 9.49
CA VAL A 14 8.23 5.28 8.57
C VAL A 14 8.18 4.66 7.18
N SER A 15 9.32 4.19 6.67
CA SER A 15 9.40 3.51 5.37
C SER A 15 8.54 2.24 5.32
N TYR A 16 8.59 1.45 6.40
CA TYR A 16 7.78 0.25 6.56
C TYR A 16 6.29 0.56 6.47
N TRP A 17 5.79 1.49 7.28
CA TRP A 17 4.37 1.81 7.33
C TRP A 17 3.89 2.54 6.07
N TRP A 18 4.71 3.40 5.48
CA TRP A 18 4.43 4.02 4.19
C TRP A 18 4.15 2.97 3.10
N SER A 19 4.99 1.92 3.05
CA SER A 19 4.85 0.84 2.07
C SER A 19 3.56 0.02 2.21
N ARG A 20 2.90 0.09 3.38
CA ARG A 20 1.61 -0.57 3.63
C ARG A 20 0.44 0.17 3.03
N GLY A 21 0.61 1.44 2.64
CA GLY A 21 -0.33 2.14 1.78
C GLY A 21 -1.59 2.67 2.48
N ASP A 22 -1.49 3.07 3.75
CA ASP A 22 -2.56 3.85 4.38
C ASP A 22 -2.66 5.22 3.71
N GLY A 23 -3.69 5.42 2.87
CA GLY A 23 -3.82 6.63 2.06
C GLY A 23 -3.87 7.91 2.89
N LEU A 24 -4.61 7.90 4.00
CA LEU A 24 -4.72 9.06 4.89
C LEU A 24 -3.40 9.32 5.61
N ALA A 25 -2.77 8.28 6.14
CA ALA A 25 -1.49 8.46 6.82
C ALA A 25 -0.37 8.86 5.84
N ASN A 26 -0.34 8.30 4.63
CA ASN A 26 0.63 8.66 3.61
C ASN A 26 0.41 10.10 3.12
N HIS A 27 -0.83 10.57 3.05
CA HIS A 27 -1.08 11.99 2.78
C HIS A 27 -0.48 12.89 3.87
N GLN A 28 -0.69 12.55 5.15
CA GLN A 28 -0.07 13.27 6.27
C GLN A 28 1.46 13.20 6.22
N LEU A 29 2.04 12.04 5.91
CA LEU A 29 3.49 11.89 5.75
C LEU A 29 4.04 12.81 4.66
N GLY A 30 3.34 12.93 3.53
CA GLY A 30 3.72 13.84 2.44
C GLY A 30 3.74 15.30 2.88
N GLN A 31 2.81 15.72 3.74
CA GLN A 31 2.79 17.07 4.31
C GLN A 31 3.98 17.30 5.25
N ILE A 32 4.29 16.33 6.12
CA ILE A 32 5.45 16.40 7.03
C ILE A 32 6.74 16.56 6.22
N LEU A 33 6.95 15.69 5.24
CA LEU A 33 8.17 15.67 4.42
C LEU A 33 8.30 16.89 3.52
N THR A 34 7.22 17.37 2.93
CA THR A 34 7.22 18.60 2.10
C THR A 34 7.60 19.82 2.93
N ARG A 35 7.04 19.95 4.15
CA ARG A 35 7.42 21.03 5.07
C ARG A 35 8.89 20.96 5.48
N ALA A 36 9.38 19.75 5.78
CA ALA A 36 10.77 19.53 6.17
C ALA A 36 11.77 19.81 5.01
N ALA A 37 11.37 19.54 3.76
CA ALA A 37 12.21 19.77 2.58
C ALA A 37 12.32 21.25 2.16
N GLY A 38 11.48 22.13 2.70
CA GLY A 38 11.60 23.59 2.62
C GLY A 38 11.23 24.26 1.29
N MET A 39 11.45 23.62 0.12
CA MET A 39 11.29 24.30 -1.19
C MET A 39 10.70 23.42 -2.31
N GLY A 40 10.19 22.21 -2.03
CA GLY A 40 9.63 21.33 -3.06
C GLY A 40 8.61 20.33 -2.52
N VAL A 41 7.61 20.01 -3.35
CA VAL A 41 6.65 18.93 -3.06
C VAL A 41 7.40 17.61 -3.12
N VAL A 42 7.34 16.85 -2.03
CA VAL A 42 7.88 15.48 -2.01
C VAL A 42 6.91 14.59 -2.76
N ASP A 43 7.38 14.01 -3.86
CA ASP A 43 6.66 12.92 -4.50
C ASP A 43 6.72 11.70 -3.58
N ILE A 44 5.62 11.42 -2.89
CA ILE A 44 5.51 10.31 -1.95
C ILE A 44 5.18 8.98 -2.63
N THR A 45 4.96 8.98 -3.95
CA THR A 45 4.73 7.78 -4.74
C THR A 45 6.04 7.18 -5.25
N ASP A 46 7.09 8.00 -5.40
CA ASP A 46 8.44 7.57 -5.73
C ASP A 46 9.24 7.16 -4.47
N PRO A 47 9.65 5.87 -4.34
CA PRO A 47 10.47 5.41 -3.23
C PRO A 47 11.79 6.18 -3.07
N GLN A 48 12.41 6.64 -4.16
CA GLN A 48 13.68 7.35 -4.11
C GLN A 48 13.51 8.79 -3.63
N SER A 49 12.44 9.47 -4.06
CA SER A 49 12.01 10.76 -3.51
C SER A 49 11.72 10.66 -2.02
N LEU A 50 10.96 9.66 -1.58
CA LEU A 50 10.67 9.43 -0.16
C LEU A 50 11.94 9.22 0.67
N ASP A 51 12.81 8.29 0.28
CA ASP A 51 14.05 7.98 1.03
C ASP A 51 14.96 9.21 1.16
N ARG A 52 15.09 10.01 0.08
CA ARG A 52 15.84 11.27 0.15
C ARG A 52 15.21 12.27 1.11
N ALA A 53 13.90 12.45 1.05
CA ALA A 53 13.18 13.36 1.94
C ALA A 53 13.29 12.92 3.41
N LEU A 54 13.16 11.62 3.67
CA LEU A 54 13.29 11.07 5.02
C LEU A 54 14.69 11.27 5.60
N ARG A 55 15.75 11.06 4.81
CA ARG A 55 17.13 11.31 5.27
C ARG A 55 17.39 12.76 5.66
N ILE A 56 16.78 13.70 4.96
CA ILE A 56 16.85 15.13 5.30
C ILE A 56 16.02 15.40 6.56
N ALA A 57 14.79 14.89 6.61
CA ALA A 57 13.85 15.11 7.70
C ALA A 57 14.36 14.60 9.06
N VAL A 58 15.00 13.43 9.10
CA VAL A 58 15.53 12.87 10.37
C VAL A 58 16.73 13.64 10.94
N ALA A 59 17.33 14.57 10.18
CA ALA A 59 18.39 15.44 10.67
C ALA A 59 17.84 16.62 11.51
N ASP A 60 16.56 16.95 11.36
CA ASP A 60 15.87 17.94 12.19
C ASP A 60 15.20 17.24 13.39
N PRO A 61 15.59 17.54 14.63
CA PRO A 61 15.01 16.89 15.82
C PRO A 61 13.50 17.09 15.99
N ALA A 62 12.96 18.23 15.56
CA ALA A 62 11.52 18.49 15.67
C ALA A 62 10.73 17.63 14.67
N VAL A 63 11.24 17.53 13.45
CA VAL A 63 10.63 16.67 12.42
C VAL A 63 10.80 15.19 12.77
N LEU A 64 11.95 14.80 13.34
CA LEU A 64 12.18 13.44 13.80
C LEU A 64 11.16 13.01 14.86
N ALA A 65 10.83 13.88 15.83
CA ALA A 65 9.82 13.60 16.84
C ALA A 65 8.41 13.47 16.24
N GLU A 66 8.08 14.28 15.23
CA GLU A 66 6.82 14.19 14.52
C GLU A 66 6.70 12.91 13.68
N LEU A 67 7.78 12.50 13.02
CA LEU A 67 7.86 11.22 12.31
C LEU A 67 7.76 10.02 13.27
N ASP A 68 8.31 10.14 14.49
CA ASP A 68 8.16 9.12 15.53
C ASP A 68 6.70 8.96 15.96
N GLN A 69 5.99 10.07 16.18
CA GLN A 69 4.56 10.07 16.48
C GLN A 69 3.74 9.52 15.31
N TRP A 70 4.11 9.88 14.08
CA TRP A 70 3.41 9.43 12.89
C TRP A 70 3.39 7.90 12.78
N TRP A 71 4.54 7.23 12.89
CA TRP A 71 4.57 5.77 12.68
C TRP A 71 3.81 5.02 13.79
N GLN A 72 3.83 5.53 15.03
CA GLN A 72 3.07 4.97 16.16
C GLN A 72 1.55 5.16 15.99
N MET A 73 1.13 6.31 15.46
CA MET A 73 -0.26 6.56 15.11
C MET A 73 -0.74 5.58 14.03
N VAL A 74 0.06 5.34 12.98
CA VAL A 74 -0.28 4.39 11.92
C VAL A 74 -0.38 2.97 12.46
N GLU A 75 0.58 2.54 13.27
CA GLU A 75 0.56 1.23 13.92
C GLU A 75 -0.72 1.04 14.74
N THR A 76 -1.09 2.04 15.54
CA THR A 76 -2.32 2.02 16.36
C THR A 76 -3.57 1.97 15.49
N ARG A 77 -3.66 2.84 14.46
CA ARG A 77 -4.79 2.90 13.52
C ARG A 77 -5.01 1.58 12.78
N ARG A 78 -3.92 0.89 12.44
CA ARG A 78 -3.95 -0.42 11.77
C ARG A 78 -3.99 -1.58 12.76
N ALA A 79 -4.05 -1.33 14.08
CA ALA A 79 -3.97 -2.33 15.14
C ALA A 79 -2.79 -3.31 14.96
N GLY A 80 -1.64 -2.81 14.50
CA GLY A 80 -0.45 -3.61 14.19
C GLY A 80 -0.55 -4.44 12.89
N ASN A 81 -1.64 -4.34 12.13
CA ASN A 81 -1.80 -5.09 10.88
C ASN A 81 -0.87 -4.56 9.78
N GLY A 82 0.21 -5.29 9.54
CA GLY A 82 1.19 -5.05 8.49
C GLY A 82 0.78 -5.52 7.10
N THR A 83 -0.46 -5.97 6.88
CA THR A 83 -0.93 -6.33 5.54
C THR A 83 -0.88 -5.08 4.65
N ARG A 84 -0.36 -5.23 3.43
CA ARG A 84 -0.32 -4.13 2.45
C ARG A 84 -1.75 -3.84 1.98
N ASN A 85 -2.08 -2.56 1.80
CA ASN A 85 -3.33 -2.12 1.22
C ASN A 85 -3.55 -2.83 -0.13
N PRO A 86 -4.63 -3.62 -0.28
CA PRO A 86 -4.92 -4.35 -1.52
C PRO A 86 -5.01 -3.45 -2.75
N GLY A 87 -5.45 -2.20 -2.59
CA GLY A 87 -5.55 -1.22 -3.69
C GLY A 87 -4.23 -1.01 -4.45
N LEU A 88 -3.08 -1.16 -3.78
CA LEU A 88 -1.77 -1.01 -4.41
C LEU A 88 -1.41 -2.11 -5.42
N GLY A 89 -2.13 -3.24 -5.41
CA GLY A 89 -1.87 -4.38 -6.31
C GLY A 89 -3.10 -4.88 -7.06
N LEU A 90 -4.30 -4.41 -6.70
CA LEU A 90 -5.54 -4.94 -7.25
C LEU A 90 -5.67 -4.63 -8.73
N GLU A 91 -5.33 -3.42 -9.17
CA GLU A 91 -5.40 -3.05 -10.59
C GLU A 91 -4.50 -3.94 -11.48
N THR A 92 -3.28 -4.23 -11.02
CA THR A 92 -2.37 -5.13 -11.75
C THR A 92 -2.92 -6.55 -11.79
N SER A 93 -3.53 -7.02 -10.70
CA SER A 93 -4.16 -8.34 -10.66
C SER A 93 -5.39 -8.41 -11.59
N ILE A 94 -6.24 -7.39 -11.59
CA ILE A 94 -7.41 -7.29 -12.48
C ILE A 94 -6.96 -7.34 -13.93
N ARG A 95 -6.00 -6.48 -14.32
CA ARG A 95 -5.46 -6.45 -15.68
C ARG A 95 -4.90 -7.81 -16.08
N TYR A 96 -4.07 -8.43 -15.22
CA TYR A 96 -3.54 -9.76 -15.48
C TYR A 96 -4.65 -10.80 -15.74
N LEU A 97 -5.70 -10.81 -14.91
CA LEU A 97 -6.82 -11.75 -15.06
C LEU A 97 -7.61 -11.47 -16.35
N THR A 98 -7.93 -10.21 -16.62
CA THR A 98 -8.67 -9.81 -17.83
C THR A 98 -7.88 -10.12 -19.10
N ASP A 99 -6.60 -9.75 -19.17
CA ASP A 99 -5.73 -10.00 -20.33
C ASP A 99 -5.63 -11.50 -20.63
N ARG A 100 -5.55 -12.34 -19.59
CA ARG A 100 -5.51 -13.80 -19.75
C ARG A 100 -6.85 -14.39 -20.18
N LEU A 101 -7.97 -13.85 -19.70
CA LEU A 101 -9.31 -14.30 -20.07
C LEU A 101 -9.74 -13.85 -21.47
N ASP A 102 -9.25 -12.71 -21.92
CA ASP A 102 -9.55 -12.15 -23.25
C ASP A 102 -8.62 -12.72 -24.35
N ALA A 103 -7.63 -13.55 -23.97
CA ALA A 103 -6.80 -14.26 -24.91
C ALA A 103 -7.65 -15.22 -25.77
N ALA A 104 -7.34 -15.28 -27.07
CA ALA A 104 -8.09 -16.06 -28.06
C ALA A 104 -8.23 -17.56 -27.71
N ALA A 105 -7.30 -18.10 -26.92
CA ALA A 105 -7.39 -19.42 -26.32
C ALA A 105 -6.84 -19.38 -24.89
N VAL A 106 -7.68 -19.74 -23.92
CA VAL A 106 -7.25 -19.93 -22.52
C VAL A 106 -6.75 -21.36 -22.37
N THR A 107 -5.45 -21.55 -22.19
CA THR A 107 -4.89 -22.89 -21.94
C THR A 107 -5.21 -23.35 -20.51
N PRO A 108 -5.26 -24.67 -20.25
CA PRO A 108 -5.46 -25.18 -18.88
C PRO A 108 -4.43 -24.66 -17.87
N GLU A 109 -3.18 -24.45 -18.30
CA GLU A 109 -2.12 -23.89 -17.45
C GLU A 109 -2.40 -22.44 -17.10
N ALA A 110 -2.77 -21.62 -18.09
CA ALA A 110 -3.14 -20.23 -17.90
C ALA A 110 -4.37 -20.11 -16.99
N PHE A 111 -5.34 -21.01 -17.13
CA PHE A 111 -6.50 -21.09 -16.26
C PHE A 111 -6.11 -21.43 -14.81
N GLY A 112 -5.23 -22.42 -14.61
CA GLY A 112 -4.69 -22.77 -13.30
C GLY A 112 -3.92 -21.62 -12.65
N GLU A 113 -3.19 -20.82 -13.44
CA GLU A 113 -2.51 -19.61 -12.99
C GLU A 113 -3.50 -18.53 -12.54
N CYS A 114 -4.56 -18.29 -13.32
CA CYS A 114 -5.64 -17.36 -12.96
C CYS A 114 -6.31 -17.76 -11.63
N ARG A 115 -6.57 -19.06 -11.41
CA ARG A 115 -7.14 -19.55 -10.15
C ARG A 115 -6.21 -19.31 -8.95
N ARG A 116 -4.90 -19.53 -9.11
CA ARG A 116 -3.91 -19.22 -8.06
C ARG A 116 -3.88 -17.72 -7.77
N GLN A 117 -3.95 -16.88 -8.80
CA GLN A 117 -3.98 -15.43 -8.63
C GLN A 117 -5.24 -14.98 -7.88
N VAL A 118 -6.42 -15.49 -8.24
CA VAL A 118 -7.68 -15.23 -7.52
C VAL A 118 -7.56 -15.65 -6.05
N ALA A 119 -7.05 -16.84 -5.76
CA ALA A 119 -6.89 -17.30 -4.38
C ALA A 119 -5.94 -16.40 -3.57
N ALA A 120 -4.85 -15.94 -4.18
CA ALA A 120 -3.90 -15.04 -3.52
C ALA A 120 -4.51 -13.65 -3.25
N VAL A 121 -5.28 -13.11 -4.19
CA VAL A 121 -5.96 -11.82 -4.02
C VAL A 121 -7.09 -11.93 -2.98
N ASP A 122 -7.91 -12.98 -3.04
CA ASP A 122 -8.95 -13.25 -2.03
C ASP A 122 -8.33 -13.32 -0.62
N GLN A 123 -7.22 -14.05 -0.46
CA GLN A 123 -6.52 -14.13 0.81
C GLN A 123 -5.99 -12.77 1.28
N THR A 124 -5.48 -11.96 0.35
CA THR A 124 -4.99 -10.60 0.66
C THR A 124 -6.13 -9.71 1.15
N ILE A 125 -7.28 -9.72 0.47
CA ILE A 125 -8.48 -8.97 0.87
C ILE A 125 -8.98 -9.42 2.24
N ILE A 126 -9.04 -10.74 2.50
CA ILE A 126 -9.47 -11.30 3.78
C ILE A 126 -8.54 -10.86 4.92
N SER A 127 -7.22 -10.95 4.71
CA SER A 127 -6.22 -10.50 5.69
C SER A 127 -6.26 -8.98 5.91
N ALA A 128 -6.70 -8.23 4.92
CA ALA A 128 -6.84 -6.78 4.93
C ALA A 128 -8.22 -6.28 5.40
N LYS A 129 -9.21 -7.14 5.66
CA LYS A 129 -10.62 -6.74 5.81
C LYS A 129 -10.89 -5.66 6.88
N ASN A 130 -10.05 -5.61 7.91
CA ASN A 130 -10.18 -4.67 9.03
C ASN A 130 -9.26 -3.44 8.87
N LEU A 131 -8.49 -3.36 7.78
CA LEU A 131 -7.69 -2.19 7.49
C LEU A 131 -8.62 -0.99 7.21
N PRO A 132 -8.20 0.25 7.54
CA PRO A 132 -9.03 1.44 7.33
C PRO A 132 -9.61 1.57 5.92
N GLU A 133 -8.82 1.19 4.91
CA GLU A 133 -9.13 1.31 3.49
C GLU A 133 -10.19 0.31 3.02
N LEU A 134 -10.40 -0.80 3.75
CA LEU A 134 -11.46 -1.76 3.48
C LEU A 134 -12.62 -1.67 4.47
N ALA A 135 -12.38 -1.17 5.68
CA ALA A 135 -13.43 -0.87 6.65
C ALA A 135 -14.30 0.31 6.19
N HIS A 136 -13.69 1.30 5.55
CA HIS A 136 -14.35 2.49 5.00
C HIS A 136 -13.80 2.81 3.60
N PRO A 137 -14.12 1.98 2.59
CA PRO A 137 -13.58 2.14 1.24
C PRO A 137 -14.12 3.43 0.60
N ASP A 138 -13.23 4.16 -0.08
CA ASP A 138 -13.61 5.27 -0.94
C ASP A 138 -14.16 4.76 -2.29
N ALA A 139 -14.56 5.70 -3.15
CA ALA A 139 -15.13 5.36 -4.45
C ALA A 139 -14.17 4.59 -5.36
N GLU A 140 -12.86 4.90 -5.28
CA GLU A 140 -11.83 4.24 -6.09
C GLU A 140 -11.63 2.79 -5.63
N MET A 141 -11.53 2.55 -4.32
CA MET A 141 -11.45 1.21 -3.77
C MET A 141 -12.71 0.38 -4.09
N LEU A 142 -13.90 0.99 -4.01
CA LEU A 142 -15.15 0.32 -4.38
C LEU A 142 -15.18 -0.10 -5.86
N ASP A 143 -14.72 0.78 -6.78
CA ASP A 143 -14.60 0.46 -8.21
C ASP A 143 -13.62 -0.69 -8.45
N LEU A 144 -12.44 -0.62 -7.82
CA LEU A 144 -11.42 -1.67 -7.91
C LEU A 144 -11.96 -3.02 -7.42
N LEU A 145 -12.64 -3.04 -6.28
CA LEU A 145 -13.25 -4.27 -5.74
C LEU A 145 -14.34 -4.81 -6.68
N ALA A 146 -15.18 -3.96 -7.25
CA ALA A 146 -16.22 -4.37 -8.19
C ALA A 146 -15.62 -5.01 -9.45
N ARG A 147 -14.61 -4.37 -10.06
CA ARG A 147 -13.88 -4.89 -11.22
C ARG A 147 -13.16 -6.20 -10.91
N TYR A 148 -12.60 -6.33 -9.72
CA TYR A 148 -12.00 -7.59 -9.27
C TYR A 148 -13.05 -8.70 -9.13
N LEU A 149 -14.21 -8.43 -8.54
CA LEU A 149 -15.29 -9.42 -8.42
C LEU A 149 -15.80 -9.87 -9.79
N GLU A 150 -15.86 -8.97 -10.77
CA GLU A 150 -16.20 -9.32 -12.15
C GLU A 150 -15.16 -10.27 -12.76
N ALA A 151 -13.88 -9.91 -12.74
CA ALA A 151 -12.79 -10.75 -13.26
C ALA A 151 -12.76 -12.12 -12.55
N ARG A 152 -12.93 -12.13 -11.23
CA ARG A 152 -13.02 -13.34 -10.41
C ARG A 152 -14.19 -14.23 -10.84
N SER A 153 -15.38 -13.65 -11.06
CA SER A 153 -16.55 -14.42 -11.47
C SER A 153 -16.35 -15.08 -12.83
N ARG A 154 -15.70 -14.39 -13.77
CA ARG A 154 -15.33 -14.94 -15.08
C ARG A 154 -14.37 -16.13 -14.96
N VAL A 155 -13.35 -16.04 -14.10
CA VAL A 155 -12.45 -17.19 -13.83
C VAL A 155 -13.23 -18.37 -13.23
N LEU A 156 -14.10 -18.12 -12.26
CA LEU A 156 -14.86 -19.19 -11.61
C LEU A 156 -15.90 -19.84 -12.53
N ALA A 157 -16.44 -19.11 -13.50
CA ALA A 157 -17.38 -19.64 -14.48
C ALA A 157 -16.75 -20.60 -15.51
N LEU A 158 -15.42 -20.58 -15.65
CA LEU A 158 -14.66 -21.50 -16.50
C LEU A 158 -14.26 -22.81 -15.77
N ALA A 159 -14.56 -22.92 -14.47
CA ALA A 159 -14.26 -24.09 -13.64
C ALA A 159 -15.38 -25.14 -13.70
#